data_AF-A0AA85ELS6-F1
#
_entry.id   AF-A0AA85ELS6-F1
#
_cell.length_a   1.000
_cell.length_b   1.000
_cell.length_c   1.000
_cell.angle_alpha   90.00
_cell.angle_beta   90.00
_cell.angle_gamma   90.00
#
_symmetry.space_group_name_H-M   'P 1'
#
loop_
_entity.id
_entity.type
_entity.pdbx_description
1 polymer ?
#
loop_
_entity_poly.entity_id
_entity_poly.type
_entity_poly.pdbx_seq_one_letter_code
_entity_poly.pdbx_strand_id
1 'polypeptide(L)'
;MIAVYCAIKHFRHTVEVRDFILFTDHMPLTYALHTNSDCHSPRKCRHLDYISQFKRDLLHVKGESNYVADALSRIQVKAVTLPVFDLPPMTVAQVNDPSCTGAQHSTPLQCREVPLATSSATILCDISNGLSRSIIPFACRRLVFDALHTPSHPCLE
;
A
#
# COMPACT_ATOMS: atom_id res chain seq x y z
N MET A 1 -3.28 15.11 2.55
CA MET A 1 -4.26 15.82 1.69
C MET A 1 -4.82 14.95 0.57
N ILE A 2 -4.00 14.38 -0.34
CA ILE A 2 -4.51 13.51 -1.41
C ILE A 2 -5.19 12.24 -0.85
N ALA A 3 -4.60 11.62 0.18
CA ALA A 3 -5.20 10.46 0.85
C ALA A 3 -6.63 10.72 1.35
N VAL A 4 -6.85 11.88 1.98
CA VAL A 4 -8.16 12.34 2.46
C VAL A 4 -9.13 12.54 1.29
N TYR A 5 -8.70 13.25 0.25
CA TYR A 5 -9.52 13.48 -0.93
C TYR A 5 -9.95 12.15 -1.60
N CYS A 6 -9.03 11.21 -1.75
CA CYS A 6 -9.33 9.88 -2.29
C CYS A 6 -10.28 9.08 -1.40
N ALA A 7 -10.10 9.13 -0.08
CA ALA A 7 -10.98 8.45 0.87
C ALA A 7 -12.43 8.96 0.78
N ILE A 8 -12.63 10.28 0.80
CA ILE A 8 -13.96 10.89 0.66
C ILE A 8 -14.57 10.53 -0.70
N LYS A 9 -13.77 10.59 -1.77
CA LYS A 9 -14.25 10.22 -3.11
C LYS A 9 -14.68 8.75 -3.18
N HIS A 10 -13.94 7.85 -2.53
CA HIS A 10 -14.24 6.42 -2.51
C HIS A 10 -15.51 6.12 -1.71
N PHE A 11 -15.63 6.69 -0.51
CA PHE A 11 -16.78 6.49 0.38
C PHE A 11 -17.93 7.46 0.15
N ARG A 12 -17.91 8.23 -0.96
CA ARG A 12 -18.87 9.30 -1.25
C ARG A 12 -20.31 8.90 -0.94
N HIS A 13 -20.76 7.77 -1.50
CA HIS A 13 -22.11 7.25 -1.34
C HIS A 13 -22.51 6.99 0.14
N THR A 14 -21.54 6.68 1.00
CA THR A 14 -21.74 6.41 2.42
C THR A 14 -21.68 7.68 3.27
N VAL A 15 -20.86 8.66 2.86
CA VAL A 15 -20.60 9.88 3.64
C VAL A 15 -21.48 11.07 3.24
N GLU A 16 -22.11 11.05 2.06
CA GLU A 16 -22.91 12.18 1.54
C GLU A 16 -24.19 12.46 2.37
N VAL A 17 -24.65 11.49 3.18
CA VAL A 17 -25.89 11.60 3.99
C VAL A 17 -25.62 11.36 5.47
N ARG A 18 -24.36 11.28 5.91
CA ARG A 18 -24.01 10.93 7.29
C ARG A 18 -23.02 11.92 7.88
N ASP A 19 -23.20 12.24 9.15
CA ASP A 19 -22.17 12.89 9.94
C ASP A 19 -21.02 11.92 10.19
N PHE A 20 -19.82 12.34 9.84
CA PHE A 20 -18.58 11.60 10.10
C PHE A 20 -17.49 12.54 10.59
N ILE A 21 -16.51 11.96 11.27
CA ILE A 21 -15.31 12.64 11.74
C ILE A 21 -14.14 12.10 10.94
N LEU A 22 -13.31 12.99 10.38
CA LEU A 22 -12.12 12.59 9.67
C LEU A 22 -10.88 12.73 10.56
N PHE A 23 -10.20 11.63 10.81
CA PHE A 23 -8.93 11.62 11.52
C PHE A 23 -7.76 11.71 10.55
N THR A 24 -6.79 12.57 10.82
CA THR A 24 -5.55 12.68 10.04
C THR A 24 -4.36 13.06 10.91
N ASP A 25 -3.19 12.51 10.59
CA ASP A 25 -1.91 12.93 11.14
C ASP A 25 -1.34 14.20 10.49
N HIS A 26 -1.98 14.72 9.47
CA HIS A 26 -1.50 15.90 8.75
C HIS A 26 -2.02 17.19 9.37
N MET A 27 -1.35 17.66 10.43
CA MET A 27 -1.71 18.86 11.18
C MET A 27 -1.96 20.11 10.31
N PRO A 28 -1.16 20.44 9.26
CA PRO A 28 -1.45 21.63 8.44
C PRO A 28 -2.80 21.57 7.70
N LEU A 29 -3.39 20.39 7.54
CA LEU A 29 -4.67 20.23 6.84
C LEU A 29 -5.86 20.65 7.71
N THR A 30 -5.78 20.47 9.03
CA THR A 30 -6.83 20.93 9.95
C THR A 30 -6.94 22.44 9.90
N TYR A 31 -5.80 23.14 9.92
CA TYR A 31 -5.75 24.60 9.81
C TYR A 31 -6.14 25.10 8.42
N ALA A 32 -5.72 24.43 7.35
CA ALA A 32 -5.98 24.84 5.97
C ALA A 32 -7.47 24.94 5.61
N LEU A 33 -8.36 24.21 6.29
CA LEU A 33 -9.81 24.31 6.09
C LEU A 33 -10.44 25.51 6.82
N HIS A 34 -9.75 26.06 7.81
CA HIS A 34 -10.19 27.22 8.59
C HIS A 34 -9.57 28.53 8.11
N THR A 35 -8.46 28.48 7.38
CA THR A 35 -7.77 29.66 6.83
C THR A 35 -8.08 29.89 5.35
N ASN A 36 -8.07 31.15 4.90
CA ASN A 36 -8.31 31.51 3.50
C ASN A 36 -7.27 30.89 2.55
N SER A 37 -7.74 30.42 1.40
CA SER A 37 -7.00 29.59 0.42
C SER A 37 -5.94 30.34 -0.42
N ASP A 38 -5.64 31.60 -0.11
CA ASP A 38 -4.83 32.49 -0.96
C ASP A 38 -3.37 32.05 -1.12
N CYS A 39 -2.87 31.15 -0.26
CA CYS A 39 -1.51 30.61 -0.33
C CYS A 39 -1.41 29.20 -0.93
N HIS A 40 -2.46 28.72 -1.61
CA HIS A 40 -2.50 27.35 -2.13
C HIS A 40 -2.40 27.30 -3.65
N SER A 41 -1.72 26.26 -4.15
CA SER A 41 -1.70 26.00 -5.59
C SER A 41 -3.13 25.69 -6.07
N PRO A 42 -3.49 26.00 -7.34
CA PRO A 42 -4.85 25.80 -7.85
C PRO A 42 -5.37 24.37 -7.68
N ARG A 43 -4.47 23.37 -7.75
CA ARG A 43 -4.80 21.97 -7.49
C ARG A 43 -5.18 21.73 -6.03
N LYS A 44 -4.43 22.30 -5.08
CA LYS A 44 -4.72 22.18 -3.65
C LYS A 44 -6.05 22.86 -3.31
N CYS A 45 -6.33 24.04 -3.85
CA CYS A 45 -7.62 24.72 -3.64
C CYS A 45 -8.79 23.81 -4.02
N ARG A 46 -8.81 23.25 -5.24
CA ARG A 46 -9.89 22.35 -5.68
C ARG A 46 -10.11 21.14 -4.77
N HIS A 47 -9.02 20.56 -4.25
CA HIS A 47 -9.12 19.45 -3.32
C HIS A 47 -9.67 19.89 -1.95
N LEU A 48 -9.24 21.05 -1.43
CA LEU A 48 -9.78 21.62 -0.19
C LEU A 48 -11.26 21.98 -0.36
N ASP A 49 -11.63 22.61 -1.47
CA ASP A 49 -13.01 22.95 -1.81
C ASP A 49 -13.87 21.69 -1.81
N TYR A 50 -13.42 20.61 -2.46
CA TYR A 50 -14.13 19.33 -2.48
C TYR A 50 -14.26 18.74 -1.07
N ILE A 51 -13.21 18.74 -0.26
CA ILE A 51 -13.25 18.23 1.12
C ILE A 51 -14.22 19.06 1.96
N SER A 52 -14.23 20.38 1.77
CA SER A 52 -15.08 21.32 2.52
C SER A 52 -16.57 21.15 2.26
N GLN A 53 -16.97 20.51 1.14
CA GLN A 53 -18.37 20.25 0.80
C GLN A 53 -19.03 19.17 1.66
N PHE A 54 -18.26 18.20 2.18
CA PHE A 54 -18.81 17.07 2.93
C PHE A 54 -18.98 17.38 4.42
N LYS A 55 -17.90 17.79 5.09
CA LYS A 55 -17.93 18.32 6.47
C LYS A 55 -16.52 18.77 6.88
N ARG A 56 -16.41 19.74 7.81
CA ARG A 56 -15.13 20.27 8.32
C ARG A 56 -14.66 19.66 9.65
N ASP A 57 -15.29 18.59 10.14
CA ASP A 57 -14.90 17.95 11.41
C ASP A 57 -13.64 17.09 11.20
N LEU A 58 -12.52 17.77 10.97
CA LEU A 58 -11.20 17.19 10.79
C LEU A 58 -10.42 17.24 12.10
N LEU A 59 -10.13 16.08 12.68
CA LEU A 59 -9.37 15.97 13.91
C LEU A 59 -7.95 15.47 13.62
N HIS A 60 -6.99 16.17 14.21
CA HIS A 60 -5.60 15.73 14.18
C HIS A 60 -5.39 14.58 15.16
N VAL A 61 -4.74 13.51 14.71
CA VAL A 61 -4.32 12.37 15.52
C VAL A 61 -2.81 12.22 15.38
N LYS A 62 -2.11 11.86 16.45
CA LYS A 62 -0.65 11.66 16.38
C LYS A 62 -0.34 10.56 15.36
N GLY A 63 0.74 10.74 14.58
CA GLY A 63 1.16 9.76 13.57
C GLY A 63 1.33 8.35 14.12
N GLU A 64 1.83 8.22 15.36
CA GLU A 64 1.96 6.93 16.08
C GLU A 64 0.64 6.18 16.24
N SER A 65 -0.46 6.91 16.47
CA SER A 65 -1.81 6.33 16.56
C SER A 65 -2.48 6.11 15.20
N ASN A 66 -1.87 6.57 14.11
CA ASN A 66 -2.37 6.42 12.73
C ASN A 66 -1.70 5.26 11.97
N TYR A 67 -1.16 4.26 12.69
CA TYR A 67 -0.34 3.17 12.14
C TYR A 67 -1.06 2.35 11.06
N VAL A 68 -2.38 2.15 11.17
CA VAL A 68 -3.17 1.39 10.17
C VAL A 68 -3.22 2.14 8.84
N ALA A 69 -3.54 3.43 8.87
CA ALA A 69 -3.65 4.22 7.64
C ALA A 69 -2.26 4.45 7.02
N ASP A 70 -1.23 4.68 7.83
CA ASP A 70 0.15 4.80 7.37
C ASP A 70 0.61 3.51 6.68
N ALA A 71 0.41 2.34 7.31
CA ALA A 71 0.73 1.05 6.70
C ALA A 71 0.02 0.84 5.36
N LEU A 72 -1.30 1.06 5.30
CA LEU A 72 -2.08 0.90 4.06
C LEU A 72 -1.65 1.88 2.96
N SER A 73 -1.31 3.11 3.32
CA SER A 73 -0.84 4.12 2.35
C SER A 73 0.52 3.76 1.74
N ARG A 74 1.37 3.03 2.47
CA ARG A 74 2.71 2.60 2.02
C ARG A 74 2.69 1.37 1.12
N ILE A 75 1.65 0.54 1.19
CA ILE A 75 1.56 -0.69 0.39
C ILE A 75 1.57 -0.38 -1.12
N GLN A 76 0.90 0.69 -1.57
CA GLN A 76 0.88 1.05 -3.00
C GLN A 76 2.22 1.56 -3.52
N VAL A 77 3.06 2.18 -2.68
CA VAL A 77 4.36 2.75 -3.10
C VAL A 77 5.44 1.68 -3.20
N LYS A 78 5.33 0.58 -2.44
CA LYS A 78 6.32 -0.51 -2.43
C LYS A 78 6.06 -1.64 -3.43
N ALA A 79 4.93 -1.62 -4.13
CA ALA A 79 4.59 -2.65 -5.11
C ALA A 79 5.43 -2.59 -6.41
N VAL A 80 6.22 -1.53 -6.63
CA VAL A 80 6.79 -1.25 -7.97
C VAL A 80 8.30 -1.43 -8.08
N THR A 81 9.08 -1.47 -7.01
CA THR A 81 10.53 -1.63 -7.18
C THR A 81 11.17 -2.20 -5.93
N LEU A 82 11.19 -3.52 -5.82
CA LEU A 82 12.18 -4.18 -4.98
C LEU A 82 13.16 -4.97 -5.85
N PRO A 83 14.46 -4.68 -5.77
CA PRO A 83 15.53 -5.51 -6.34
C PRO A 83 15.77 -6.78 -5.48
N VAL A 84 14.79 -7.22 -4.70
CA VAL A 84 14.87 -8.45 -3.89
C VAL A 84 14.75 -9.70 -4.76
N PHE A 85 14.45 -9.54 -6.06
CA PHE A 85 14.36 -10.60 -7.06
C PHE A 85 15.70 -11.04 -7.69
N ASP A 86 16.85 -10.66 -7.14
CA ASP A 86 18.10 -11.34 -7.48
C ASP A 86 18.14 -12.69 -6.75
N LEU A 87 17.56 -13.70 -7.42
CA LEU A 87 16.94 -14.85 -6.77
C LEU A 87 17.53 -16.24 -7.10
N PRO A 88 18.85 -16.47 -7.04
CA PRO A 88 19.35 -17.83 -6.96
C PRO A 88 18.79 -18.64 -5.77
N PRO A 89 18.63 -18.09 -4.54
CA PRO A 89 18.21 -18.91 -3.40
C PRO A 89 16.70 -19.18 -3.33
N MET A 90 15.84 -18.27 -3.76
CA MET A 90 14.38 -18.47 -3.63
C MET A 90 13.76 -19.33 -4.73
N THR A 91 14.37 -19.43 -5.91
CA THR A 91 13.96 -20.42 -6.93
C THR A 91 14.22 -21.84 -6.44
N VAL A 92 15.39 -22.09 -5.84
CA VAL A 92 15.73 -23.38 -5.19
C VAL A 92 14.85 -23.66 -3.98
N ALA A 93 14.54 -22.64 -3.18
CA ALA A 93 13.67 -22.80 -2.01
C ALA A 93 12.21 -23.09 -2.40
N GLN A 94 11.71 -22.58 -3.54
CA GLN A 94 10.35 -22.88 -4.03
C GLN A 94 10.17 -24.36 -4.39
N VAL A 95 11.19 -24.99 -5.00
CA VAL A 95 11.12 -26.39 -5.43
C VAL A 95 10.92 -27.35 -4.26
N ASN A 96 11.50 -27.03 -3.10
CA ASN A 96 11.49 -27.92 -1.93
C ASN A 96 10.43 -27.54 -0.88
N ASP A 97 9.60 -26.52 -1.12
CA ASP A 97 8.65 -26.01 -0.14
C ASP A 97 7.23 -26.55 -0.37
N PRO A 98 6.64 -27.29 0.59
CA PRO A 98 5.28 -27.83 0.47
C PRO A 98 4.21 -26.74 0.34
N SER A 99 4.47 -25.53 0.83
CA SER A 99 3.53 -24.39 0.68
C SER A 99 3.46 -23.88 -0.75
N CYS A 100 4.53 -24.03 -1.54
CA CYS A 100 4.55 -23.68 -2.96
C CYS A 100 3.83 -24.75 -3.80
N THR A 101 4.01 -26.03 -3.48
CA THR A 101 3.26 -27.14 -4.11
C THR A 101 1.77 -27.03 -3.85
N GLY A 102 1.36 -26.73 -2.60
CA GLY A 102 -0.05 -26.54 -2.26
C GLY A 102 -0.70 -25.37 -3.01
N ALA A 103 0.06 -24.31 -3.29
CA ALA A 103 -0.44 -23.17 -4.06
C ALA A 103 -0.68 -23.52 -5.53
N GLN A 104 0.15 -24.37 -6.15
CA GLN A 104 -0.04 -24.83 -7.53
C GLN A 104 -1.35 -25.61 -7.73
N HIS A 105 -1.81 -26.33 -6.70
CA HIS A 105 -3.04 -27.12 -6.74
C HIS A 105 -4.27 -26.36 -6.23
N SER A 106 -4.12 -25.09 -5.85
CA SER A 106 -5.20 -24.27 -5.29
C SER A 106 -6.09 -23.71 -6.39
N THR A 107 -7.40 -23.88 -6.29
CA THR A 107 -8.39 -23.36 -7.26
C THR A 107 -8.51 -21.83 -7.32
N PRO A 108 -8.37 -21.04 -6.24
CA PRO A 108 -8.42 -19.57 -6.32
C PRO A 108 -7.14 -18.93 -6.88
N LEU A 109 -6.02 -19.65 -6.95
CA LEU A 109 -4.75 -19.11 -7.41
C LEU A 109 -4.46 -19.60 -8.83
N GLN A 110 -4.02 -18.70 -9.70
CA GLN A 110 -3.54 -19.08 -11.03
C GLN A 110 -2.02 -19.06 -10.98
N CYS A 111 -1.43 -20.12 -10.40
CA CYS A 111 0.01 -20.21 -10.24
C CYS A 111 0.67 -20.67 -11.54
N ARG A 112 1.62 -19.89 -12.05
CA ARG A 112 2.42 -20.21 -13.23
C ARG A 112 3.89 -19.90 -13.00
N GLU A 113 4.75 -20.71 -13.57
CA GLU A 113 6.17 -20.44 -13.65
C GLU A 113 6.46 -19.33 -14.67
N VAL A 114 7.15 -18.28 -14.22
CA VAL A 114 7.52 -17.12 -15.02
C VAL A 114 9.05 -17.06 -15.12
N PRO A 115 9.64 -16.89 -16.32
CA PRO A 115 11.08 -16.79 -16.47
C PRO A 115 11.60 -15.48 -15.84
N LEU A 116 12.75 -15.54 -15.17
CA LEU A 116 13.45 -14.35 -14.71
C LEU A 116 14.10 -13.61 -15.89
N ALA A 117 14.07 -12.27 -15.86
CA ALA A 117 14.71 -11.46 -16.90
C ALA A 117 16.25 -11.55 -16.90
N THR A 118 16.84 -11.91 -15.75
CA THR A 118 18.29 -11.90 -15.50
C THR A 118 18.93 -13.29 -15.45
N SER A 119 18.14 -14.36 -15.43
CA SER A 119 18.65 -15.74 -15.36
C SER A 119 17.76 -16.71 -16.12
N SER A 120 18.28 -17.90 -16.44
CA SER A 120 17.50 -18.99 -17.04
C SER A 120 16.56 -19.70 -16.06
N ALA A 121 16.46 -19.24 -14.81
CA ALA A 121 15.60 -19.82 -13.80
C ALA A 121 14.15 -19.34 -13.92
N THR A 122 13.21 -20.22 -13.58
CA THR A 122 11.78 -19.88 -13.45
C THR A 122 11.41 -19.64 -11.99
N ILE A 123 10.44 -18.76 -11.77
CA ILE A 123 9.87 -18.51 -10.45
C ILE A 123 8.36 -18.72 -10.48
N LEU A 124 7.82 -19.35 -9.45
CA LEU A 124 6.39 -19.55 -9.31
C LEU A 124 5.70 -18.24 -8.89
N CYS A 125 4.75 -17.80 -9.71
CA CYS A 125 3.95 -16.58 -9.50
C CYS A 125 2.45 -16.86 -9.61
N ASP A 126 1.65 -16.19 -8.79
CA ASP A 126 0.21 -16.05 -8.99
C ASP A 126 -0.08 -14.93 -9.99
N ILE A 127 -0.86 -15.23 -11.03
CA ILE A 127 -1.26 -14.29 -12.09
C ILE A 127 -2.78 -14.01 -12.09
N SER A 128 -3.52 -14.46 -11.08
CA SER A 128 -5.00 -14.41 -11.07
C SER A 128 -5.58 -13.01 -11.27
N ASN A 129 -4.86 -11.96 -10.84
CA ASN A 129 -5.36 -10.58 -10.84
C ASN A 129 -4.69 -9.71 -11.91
N GLY A 130 -4.06 -10.31 -12.93
CA GLY A 130 -3.40 -9.58 -14.02
C GLY A 130 -2.05 -8.96 -13.67
N LEU A 131 -1.61 -9.07 -12.40
CA LEU A 131 -0.26 -8.72 -11.94
C LEU A 131 0.43 -9.98 -11.42
N SER A 132 1.64 -10.27 -11.90
CA SER A 132 2.42 -11.42 -11.44
C SER A 132 2.96 -11.19 -10.03
N ARG A 133 2.47 -11.98 -9.07
CA ARG A 133 2.93 -11.97 -7.67
C ARG A 133 3.71 -13.23 -7.36
N SER A 134 4.99 -13.12 -7.02
CA SER A 134 5.77 -14.29 -6.65
C SER A 134 5.26 -14.94 -5.36
N ILE A 135 5.27 -16.27 -5.35
CA ILE A 135 4.93 -17.05 -4.16
C ILE A 135 6.19 -17.18 -3.32
N ILE A 136 6.16 -16.73 -2.07
CA ILE A 136 7.35 -16.70 -1.23
C ILE A 136 7.45 -17.98 -0.39
N PRO A 137 8.52 -18.80 -0.56
CA PRO A 137 8.80 -19.95 0.29
C PRO A 137 8.96 -19.53 1.75
N PHE A 138 8.56 -20.40 2.66
CA PHE A 138 8.63 -20.22 4.10
C PHE A 138 10.00 -19.72 4.58
N ALA A 139 11.08 -20.34 4.09
CA ALA A 139 12.46 -19.96 4.44
C ALA A 139 12.80 -18.51 4.07
N CYS A 140 12.16 -17.96 3.02
CA CYS A 140 12.41 -16.62 2.51
C CYS A 140 11.40 -15.59 3.03
N ARG A 141 10.30 -16.00 3.69
CA ARG A 141 9.23 -15.08 4.14
C ARG A 141 9.75 -14.00 5.08
N ARG A 142 10.59 -14.37 6.06
CA ARG A 142 11.13 -13.41 7.03
C ARG A 142 12.09 -12.42 6.36
N LEU A 143 12.96 -12.89 5.49
CA LEU A 143 13.89 -12.05 4.74
C LEU A 143 13.16 -11.07 3.82
N VAL A 144 12.15 -11.53 3.08
CA VAL A 144 11.33 -10.66 2.22
C VAL A 144 10.52 -9.67 3.05
N PHE A 145 9.96 -10.13 4.18
CA PHE A 145 9.26 -9.25 5.11
C PHE A 145 10.19 -8.16 5.64
N ASP A 146 11.38 -8.51 6.15
CA ASP A 146 12.33 -7.53 6.68
C ASP A 146 12.84 -6.60 5.57
N ALA A 147 13.12 -7.10 4.36
CA ALA A 147 13.53 -6.24 3.23
C ALA A 147 12.43 -5.27 2.77
N LEU A 148 11.15 -5.67 2.84
CA LEU A 148 10.01 -4.80 2.57
C LEU A 148 9.72 -3.86 3.74
N HIS A 149 9.92 -4.32 4.98
CA HIS A 149 9.47 -3.65 6.20
C HIS A 149 10.52 -2.67 6.74
N THR A 150 11.79 -3.02 6.74
CA THR A 150 12.92 -2.17 7.18
C THR A 150 12.95 -0.80 6.50
N PRO A 151 12.81 -0.68 5.16
CA PRO A 151 12.75 0.63 4.52
C PRO A 151 11.45 1.40 4.82
N SER A 152 10.45 0.80 5.49
CA SER A 152 9.26 1.52 5.96
C SER A 152 9.51 2.21 7.29
N HIS A 153 10.55 1.83 8.03
CA HIS A 153 10.90 2.34 9.36
C HIS A 153 12.30 2.95 9.35
N PRO A 154 12.51 4.13 8.73
CA PRO A 154 13.78 4.84 8.81
C PRO A 154 14.03 5.52 10.17
N CYS A 155 13.19 5.29 11.19
CA CYS A 155 13.27 6.00 12.47
C CYS A 155 14.14 5.31 13.55
N LEU A 156 15.09 4.46 13.13
CA LEU A 156 16.13 3.93 14.01
C LEU A 156 17.48 3.92 13.27
N GLU A 157 18.09 5.11 13.17
CA GLU A 157 19.50 5.35 13.45
C GLU A 157 19.63 6.68 14.21
#